data_AF-A0A9K3CYK0-F1
#
_entry.id   AF-A0A9K3CYK0-F1
#
_cell.length_a   1.000
_cell.length_b   1.000
_cell.length_c   1.000
_cell.angle_alpha   90.00
_cell.angle_beta   90.00
_cell.angle_gamma   90.00
#
_symmetry.space_group_name_H-M   'P 1'
#
loop_
_entity.id
_entity.type
_entity.pdbx_description
1 polymer ?
#
loop_
_entity_poly.entity_id
_entity_poly.type
_entity_poly.pdbx_seq_one_letter_code
_entity_poly.pdbx_strand_id
1 'polypeptide(L)'
;MMEDGRMFVLLDMREEEEEFEKEHLWGAVHFPVARLRRATNRFPTDLHYFTKSEGSLCVLCGLTGPALDEAAYLLREAGIDQNRILLLAQDLEEFTERYPALSVRKGMGERAQ
;
A
#
# COMPACT_ATOMS: atom_id res chain seq x y z
N MET A 1 -22.23 19.97 -4.33
CA MET A 1 -21.11 19.53 -5.17
C MET A 1 -19.97 19.25 -4.23
N MET A 2 -19.56 17.99 -4.07
CA MET A 2 -18.30 17.74 -3.35
C MET A 2 -17.18 18.05 -4.33
N GLU A 3 -16.32 19.01 -3.95
CA GLU A 3 -15.12 19.39 -4.70
C GLU A 3 -14.28 18.15 -4.99
N ASP A 4 -13.60 18.14 -6.15
CA ASP A 4 -12.73 17.07 -6.66
C ASP A 4 -11.91 16.39 -5.55
N GLY A 5 -12.47 15.33 -4.97
CA GLY A 5 -11.82 14.57 -3.93
C GLY A 5 -10.68 13.79 -4.56
N ARG A 6 -9.44 14.11 -4.17
CA ARG A 6 -8.30 13.27 -4.55
C ARG A 6 -8.54 11.86 -4.01
N MET A 7 -8.61 10.89 -4.91
CA MET A 7 -8.73 9.48 -4.56
C MET A 7 -7.36 8.94 -4.18
N PHE A 8 -7.26 8.10 -3.16
CA PHE A 8 -5.99 7.45 -2.83
C PHE A 8 -6.16 5.94 -2.67
N VAL A 9 -5.08 5.21 -2.93
CA VAL A 9 -4.94 3.81 -2.54
C VAL A 9 -3.77 3.70 -1.58
N LEU A 10 -3.98 2.96 -0.50
CA LEU A 10 -2.92 2.58 0.42
C LEU A 10 -2.43 1.19 0.03
N LEU A 11 -1.15 1.09 -0.34
CA LEU A 11 -0.50 -0.14 -0.79
C LEU A 11 0.43 -0.62 0.31
N ASP A 12 0.11 -1.77 0.89
CA ASP A 12 1.05 -2.51 1.71
C ASP A 12 1.86 -3.42 0.79
N MET A 13 3.14 -3.09 0.63
CA MET A 13 3.99 -3.72 -0.38
C MET A 13 4.95 -4.76 0.20
N ARG A 14 4.74 -5.19 1.45
CA ARG A 14 5.45 -6.34 2.05
C ARG A 14 5.19 -7.61 1.24
N GLU A 15 6.20 -8.46 1.17
CA GLU A 15 6.14 -9.68 0.34
C GLU A 15 5.19 -10.73 0.92
N GLU A 16 5.29 -10.97 2.22
CA GLU A 16 4.56 -12.05 2.91
C GLU A 16 3.10 -11.65 3.19
N GLU A 17 2.15 -12.41 2.65
CA GLU A 17 0.72 -12.19 2.87
C GLU A 17 0.33 -12.43 4.33
N GLU A 18 1.01 -13.37 5.01
CA GLU A 18 0.82 -13.66 6.43
C GLU A 18 1.15 -12.45 7.32
N GLU A 19 2.15 -11.64 6.96
CA GLU A 19 2.48 -10.41 7.69
C GLU A 19 1.39 -9.36 7.55
N PHE A 20 0.79 -9.24 6.36
CA PHE A 20 -0.35 -8.38 6.09
C PHE A 20 -1.60 -8.86 6.85
N GLU A 21 -1.93 -10.15 6.77
CA GLU A 21 -3.09 -10.72 7.47
C GLU A 21 -3.00 -10.54 8.99
N LYS A 22 -1.80 -10.66 9.55
CA LYS A 22 -1.56 -10.50 10.98
C LYS A 22 -1.85 -9.07 11.43
N GLU A 23 -1.30 -8.10 10.71
CA GLU A 23 -1.45 -6.67 11.00
C GLU A 23 -1.24 -5.82 9.75
N HIS A 24 -2.16 -4.92 9.47
CA HIS A 24 -2.05 -3.94 8.39
C HIS A 24 -2.85 -2.67 8.71
N LEU A 25 -2.67 -1.62 7.91
CA LEU A 25 -3.47 -0.41 8.03
C LEU A 25 -4.86 -0.62 7.43
N TRP A 26 -5.89 -0.10 8.09
CA TRP A 26 -7.26 -0.20 7.61
C TRP A 26 -7.41 0.39 6.21
N GLY A 27 -8.00 -0.38 5.29
CA GLY A 27 -8.17 0.00 3.89
C GLY A 27 -6.93 -0.18 3.01
N ALA A 28 -5.82 -0.71 3.54
CA ALA A 28 -4.67 -1.07 2.74
C ALA A 28 -4.98 -2.26 1.81
N VAL A 29 -4.40 -2.23 0.62
CA VAL A 29 -4.40 -3.32 -0.34
C VAL A 29 -3.03 -4.00 -0.29
N HIS A 30 -3.01 -5.31 -0.05
CA HIS A 30 -1.77 -6.09 -0.12
C HIS A 30 -1.31 -6.23 -1.57
N PHE A 31 -0.16 -5.63 -1.86
CA PHE A 31 0.42 -5.60 -3.19
C PHE A 31 1.96 -5.70 -3.16
N PRO A 32 2.49 -6.92 -2.96
CA PRO A 32 3.94 -7.19 -2.89
C PRO A 32 4.74 -6.60 -4.06
N VAL A 33 5.96 -6.12 -3.79
CA VAL A 33 6.88 -5.63 -4.83
C VAL A 33 7.10 -6.68 -5.91
N ALA A 34 7.20 -7.96 -5.56
CA ALA A 34 7.33 -9.05 -6.54
C ALA A 34 6.19 -9.12 -7.56
N ARG A 35 4.96 -8.68 -7.22
CA ARG A 35 3.84 -8.63 -8.18
C ARG A 35 4.09 -7.59 -9.27
N LEU A 36 4.71 -6.46 -8.95
CA LEU A 36 5.13 -5.45 -9.93
C LEU A 36 6.24 -5.96 -10.85
N ARG A 37 7.25 -6.64 -10.29
CA ARG A 37 8.36 -7.19 -11.07
C ARG A 37 7.90 -8.21 -12.13
N ARG A 38 6.92 -9.05 -11.78
CA ARG A 38 6.40 -10.10 -12.67
C ARG A 38 5.44 -9.57 -13.73
N ALA A 39 4.75 -8.48 -13.42
CA ALA A 39 3.86 -7.85 -14.38
C ALA A 39 4.73 -7.09 -15.40
N THR A 40 4.81 -7.59 -16.62
CA THR A 40 5.63 -7.08 -17.72
C THR A 40 5.21 -5.67 -18.19
N ASN A 41 5.45 -4.65 -17.35
CA ASN A 41 5.02 -3.26 -17.48
C ASN A 41 3.50 -3.03 -17.48
N ARG A 42 2.69 -3.97 -16.95
CA ARG A 42 1.25 -3.77 -16.81
C ARG A 42 0.86 -3.76 -15.35
N PHE A 43 0.42 -2.61 -14.86
CA PHE A 43 -0.22 -2.53 -13.56
C PHE A 43 -1.45 -3.47 -13.50
N PRO A 44 -1.73 -4.11 -12.35
CA PRO A 44 -2.93 -4.93 -12.21
C PRO A 44 -4.18 -4.13 -12.57
N THR A 45 -5.15 -4.80 -13.18
CA THR A 45 -6.41 -4.17 -13.62
C THR A 45 -7.10 -3.42 -12.48
N ASP A 46 -7.03 -3.97 -11.27
CA ASP A 46 -7.67 -3.41 -10.07
C ASP A 46 -7.05 -2.09 -9.61
N LEU A 47 -5.81 -1.81 -10.02
CA LEU A 47 -5.11 -0.58 -9.70
C LEU A 47 -4.96 0.37 -10.92
N HIS A 48 -5.49 -0.01 -12.08
CA HIS A 48 -5.38 0.75 -13.34
C HIS A 48 -6.01 2.15 -13.25
N TYR A 49 -7.01 2.34 -12.37
CA TYR A 49 -7.53 3.67 -12.09
C TYR A 49 -6.42 4.61 -11.58
N PHE A 50 -5.55 4.11 -10.70
CA PHE A 50 -4.49 4.87 -10.07
C PHE A 50 -3.30 5.15 -10.99
N THR A 51 -3.18 4.47 -12.13
CA THR A 51 -2.18 4.84 -13.15
C THR A 51 -2.70 5.93 -14.08
N LYS A 52 -4.00 5.92 -14.40
CA LYS A 52 -4.61 6.81 -15.41
C LYS A 52 -5.19 8.12 -14.88
N SER A 53 -5.65 8.15 -13.63
CA SER A 53 -6.39 9.30 -13.08
C SER A 53 -5.45 10.33 -12.47
N GLU A 54 -5.25 11.48 -13.12
CA GLU A 54 -4.36 12.56 -12.62
C GLU A 54 -4.75 13.07 -11.22
N GLY A 55 -6.00 12.88 -10.80
CA GLY A 55 -6.50 13.22 -9.46
C GLY A 55 -6.24 12.17 -8.37
N SER A 56 -5.50 11.10 -8.63
CA SER A 56 -5.30 10.01 -7.66
C SER A 56 -3.88 9.93 -7.08
N LEU A 57 -3.77 9.36 -5.89
CA LEU A 57 -2.51 9.16 -5.15
C LEU A 57 -2.30 7.67 -4.83
N CYS A 58 -1.04 7.24 -4.81
CA CYS A 58 -0.61 5.94 -4.27
C CYS A 58 0.20 6.19 -3.01
N VAL A 59 -0.26 5.67 -1.88
CA VAL A 59 0.43 5.76 -0.59
C VAL A 59 1.05 4.41 -0.28
N LEU A 60 2.36 4.35 -0.04
CA LEU A 60 3.09 3.13 0.23
C LEU A 60 3.32 2.97 1.74
N CYS A 61 3.10 1.77 2.27
CA CYS A 61 3.43 1.42 3.65
C CYS A 61 4.07 0.03 3.75
N GLY A 62 4.63 -0.28 4.92
CA GLY A 62 5.19 -1.60 5.23
C GLY A 62 6.60 -1.86 4.69
N LEU A 63 7.18 -0.93 3.93
CA LEU A 63 8.55 -1.02 3.43
C LEU A 63 9.42 0.10 3.98
N THR A 64 10.71 -0.19 4.17
CA THR A 64 11.73 0.79 4.59
C THR A 64 13.01 0.62 3.77
N GLY A 65 13.84 1.66 3.76
CA GLY A 65 15.17 1.62 3.13
C GLY A 65 15.14 1.24 1.64
N PRO A 66 16.10 0.44 1.15
CA PRO A 66 16.23 0.14 -0.28
C PRO A 66 15.00 -0.52 -0.92
N ALA A 67 14.21 -1.28 -0.16
CA ALA A 67 13.00 -1.92 -0.67
C ALA A 67 11.90 -0.88 -0.98
N LEU A 68 11.82 0.17 -0.15
CA LEU A 68 10.90 1.29 -0.39
C LEU A 68 11.29 2.08 -1.65
N ASP A 69 12.59 2.33 -1.82
CA ASP A 69 13.13 3.01 -3.01
C ASP A 69 12.84 2.22 -4.29
N GLU A 70 13.04 0.90 -4.24
CA GLU A 70 12.73 0.01 -5.36
C GLU A 70 11.23 0.01 -5.68
N ALA A 71 10.36 -0.08 -4.68
CA ALA A 71 8.92 -0.04 -4.87
C ALA A 71 8.48 1.26 -5.55
N ALA A 72 8.95 2.40 -5.08
CA ALA A 72 8.67 3.70 -5.68
C ALA A 72 9.15 3.78 -7.15
N TYR A 73 10.35 3.25 -7.42
CA TYR A 73 10.88 3.15 -8.79
C TYR A 73 9.97 2.31 -9.69
N LEU A 74 9.57 1.11 -9.25
CA LEU A 74 8.73 0.21 -10.05
C LEU A 74 7.34 0.77 -10.31
N LEU A 75 6.74 1.48 -9.36
CA LEU A 75 5.46 2.17 -9.56
C LEU A 75 5.57 3.27 -10.63
N ARG A 76 6.70 3.98 -10.67
CA ARG A 76 6.98 4.97 -11.71
C ARG A 76 7.12 4.33 -13.08
N GLU A 77 7.88 3.24 -13.17
CA GLU A 77 8.02 2.48 -14.43
C GLU A 77 6.67 1.91 -14.90
N ALA A 78 5.75 1.64 -13.98
CA ALA A 78 4.39 1.22 -14.29
C ALA A 78 3.44 2.37 -14.69
N GLY A 79 3.93 3.62 -14.73
CA GLY A 79 3.21 4.78 -15.25
C GLY A 79 2.56 5.69 -14.22
N ILE A 80 2.89 5.56 -12.93
CA ILE A 80 2.45 6.51 -11.90
C ILE A 80 3.45 7.66 -11.80
N ASP A 81 2.96 8.90 -11.90
CA ASP A 81 3.81 10.09 -11.72
C ASP A 81 4.42 10.11 -10.31
N GLN A 82 5.71 10.45 -10.21
CA GLN A 82 6.42 10.52 -8.93
C GLN A 82 5.71 11.41 -7.90
N ASN A 83 5.06 12.50 -8.35
CA ASN A 83 4.38 13.46 -7.47
C ASN A 83 3.06 12.91 -6.92
N ARG A 84 2.66 11.71 -7.37
CA ARG A 84 1.47 10.97 -6.94
C ARG A 84 1.84 9.76 -6.09
N ILE A 85 3.12 9.52 -5.86
CA ILE A 85 3.64 8.46 -4.98
C ILE A 85 3.99 9.09 -3.64
N LEU A 86 3.29 8.69 -2.58
CA LEU A 86 3.53 9.15 -1.21
C LEU A 86 4.06 7.98 -0.39
N LEU A 87 5.10 8.24 0.41
CA LEU A 87 5.71 7.24 1.26
C LEU A 87 5.25 7.48 2.70
N LEU A 88 4.67 6.46 3.33
CA LEU A 88 4.48 6.48 4.77
C LEU A 88 5.86 6.32 5.40
N ALA A 89 6.45 7.44 5.85
CA ALA A 89 7.82 7.47 6.36
C ALA A 89 8.00 6.76 7.71
N GLN A 90 6.90 6.50 8.41
CA GLN A 90 6.92 5.78 9.68
C GLN A 90 6.92 4.29 9.45
N ASP A 91 7.64 3.59 10.31
CA ASP A 91 7.51 2.15 10.46
C ASP A 91 6.06 1.77 10.82
N LEU A 92 5.62 0.60 10.35
CA LEU A 92 4.26 0.15 10.54
C LEU A 92 3.96 -0.14 12.01
N GLU A 93 4.90 -0.71 12.76
CA GLU A 93 4.74 -1.01 14.19
C GLU A 93 4.57 0.30 14.99
N GLU A 94 5.43 1.30 14.77
CA GLU A 94 5.29 2.63 15.39
C GLU A 94 3.94 3.28 15.06
N PHE A 95 3.49 3.16 13.80
CA PHE A 95 2.23 3.74 13.36
C PHE A 95 1.04 3.08 14.05
N THR A 96 1.00 1.75 14.12
CA THR A 96 -0.14 1.02 14.70
C THR A 96 -0.19 1.14 16.22
N GLU A 97 0.95 1.29 16.90
CA GLU A 97 0.99 1.65 18.32
C GLU A 97 0.39 3.03 18.58
N ARG A 98 0.74 4.01 17.75
CA ARG A 98 0.29 5.40 17.90
C ARG A 98 -1.18 5.60 17.47
N TYR A 99 -1.63 4.86 16.46
CA TYR A 99 -2.96 4.99 15.86
C TYR A 99 -3.67 3.63 15.74
N PRO A 100 -3.97 2.95 16.85
CA PRO A 100 -4.51 1.59 16.82
C PRO A 100 -5.85 1.49 16.08
N ALA A 101 -6.68 2.53 16.12
CA ALA A 101 -7.96 2.59 15.41
C ALA A 101 -7.82 2.60 13.87
N LEU A 102 -6.63 2.88 13.34
CA LEU A 102 -6.32 2.84 11.90
C LEU A 102 -5.63 1.53 11.51
N SER A 103 -5.54 0.56 12.42
CA SER A 103 -4.95 -0.74 12.18
C SER A 103 -5.99 -1.85 12.21
N VAL A 104 -5.77 -2.88 11.41
CA VAL A 104 -6.50 -4.15 11.47
C VAL A 104 -5.51 -5.18 11.99
N ARG A 105 -5.86 -5.81 13.12
CA ARG A 105 -5.08 -6.89 13.74
C ARG A 105 -5.95 -8.13 13.84
N LYS A 106 -5.47 -9.27 13.33
CA LYS A 106 -6.15 -10.55 13.54
C LYS A 106 -5.97 -10.93 15.00
N GLY A 107 -7.05 -10.89 15.78
CA GLY A 107 -7.01 -11.30 17.18
C GLY A 107 -6.57 -12.75 17.29
N MET A 108 -5.47 -13.02 18.01
CA MET A 108 -5.15 -14.38 18.46
C MET A 108 -6.18 -14.78 19.52
N GLY A 109 -7.40 -15.18 19.13
CA GLY A 109 -8.36 -15.69 20.09
C GLY A 109 -9.82 -15.67 19.65
N GLU A 110 -10.23 -16.67 18.88
CA GLU A 110 -11.44 -17.42 19.21
C GLU A 110 -11.05 -18.92 19.24
N ARG A 111 -10.52 -19.36 20.38
CA ARG A 111 -10.72 -20.76 20.76
C ARG A 111 -12.18 -20.86 21.18
N ALA A 112 -13.02 -21.39 20.29
CA ALA A 112 -14.38 -21.76 20.64
C ALA A 112 -14.36 -22.68 21.86
N GLN A 113 -15.10 -22.28 22.90
CA GLN A 113 -15.45 -23.10 24.06
C GLN A 113 -16.43 -24.18 23.66
#